data_AF-A0A832PX50-F1
#
_entry.id   AF-A0A832PX50-F1
#
_cell.length_a   1.000
_cell.length_b   1.000
_cell.length_c   1.000
_cell.angle_alpha   90.00
_cell.angle_beta   90.00
_cell.angle_gamma   90.00
#
_symmetry.space_group_name_H-M   'P 1'
#
loop_
_entity.id
_entity.type
_entity.pdbx_description
1 polymer ?
#
loop_
_entity_poly.entity_id
_entity_poly.type
_entity_poly.pdbx_seq_one_letter_code
_entity_poly.pdbx_strand_id
1 'polypeptide(L)'
;MTSDALRFPFVAALFATFLMISTVGCGDSSEPTHDPGTDSTADQDPIGSDEVLDETADEPDQSGEEDLVTDDTSEVDDSDADPEDAEIEEDETPPYVVSSIPANEAIGVKIPFEVHVTFSEALRADTVDDNGFRVYDYIGKNTLQPMQGTVSYDPETFTVSFIPSTGAIFRKATPYLIEIGGRIQDRAGNMVERTTIRFATEAFPDLEPYFELAKEYAPVLKQAVDKMNPALDYPTKVNFDGDWDITNNLANLQTATSITPAVYWGVIESKTHYFIRYAFYYLKKNGQSQYANDLSGAMVVVEKTTKTPIAVETYFSDKDFEDFRSYVTQESGLVVDGGKSGTPNGDYNDDDRIKYGANWVFLKNELFPHNRYVAYLSAKGHESCVWAQENKENPQDDWCDLSGGKKATLSIVEMAYTGAATDIEKAPNWPFSTGVGQAYGYELLSMMDEWWVRRDRSENLFSGVFTYEAPDNRPGSEQSGALKAPAGFQGAAQDSTAGALMPWAWEWIKPRKWFGDTFPAENGIKPGYFFLDPAYYFALKHQFRLSNDNTGFSGAYCYNPYLMPFMDPRKTDPQCR
;
A
#
# COMPACT_ATOMS: atom_id res chain seq x y z
N MET A 1 -6.32 -67.61 16.22
CA MET A 1 -5.49 -68.77 16.55
C MET A 1 -4.06 -68.48 16.10
N THR A 2 -3.14 -68.40 17.08
CA THR A 2 -1.65 -68.52 17.06
C THR A 2 -0.83 -67.65 16.08
N SER A 3 -0.12 -66.59 16.55
CA SER A 3 1.22 -66.51 17.23
C SER A 3 2.39 -66.61 16.22
N ASP A 4 3.56 -65.95 16.28
CA ASP A 4 4.38 -65.17 17.24
C ASP A 4 5.33 -64.25 16.40
N ALA A 5 5.59 -62.97 16.69
CA ALA A 5 6.52 -62.35 17.65
C ALA A 5 8.04 -62.55 17.41
N LEU A 6 8.79 -61.45 17.22
CA LEU A 6 10.16 -61.22 17.75
C LEU A 6 10.58 -59.72 17.63
N ARG A 7 11.43 -59.29 18.58
CA ARG A 7 11.64 -57.92 19.13
C ARG A 7 12.92 -57.20 18.64
N PHE A 8 12.88 -55.85 18.63
CA PHE A 8 13.84 -54.76 19.05
C PHE A 8 15.36 -55.02 19.21
N PRO A 9 16.28 -54.01 19.06
CA PRO A 9 16.26 -52.73 19.83
C PRO A 9 16.82 -51.42 19.19
N PHE A 10 16.60 -50.34 19.94
CA PHE A 10 17.11 -48.95 19.86
C PHE A 10 18.65 -48.80 19.86
N VAL A 11 19.17 -47.77 19.17
CA VAL A 11 20.37 -46.98 19.56
C VAL A 11 20.25 -45.53 19.07
N ALA A 12 20.49 -44.57 19.97
CA ALA A 12 20.71 -43.15 19.71
C ALA A 12 22.22 -42.84 19.58
N ALA A 13 22.62 -41.85 18.79
CA ALA A 13 23.99 -41.32 18.79
C ALA A 13 24.04 -39.81 18.55
N LEU A 14 24.69 -39.12 19.48
CA LEU A 14 25.20 -37.75 19.47
C LEU A 14 26.58 -37.69 18.75
N PHE A 15 27.21 -36.51 18.77
CA PHE A 15 28.60 -36.13 18.34
C PHE A 15 28.69 -35.50 16.93
N ALA A 16 29.54 -34.51 16.63
CA ALA A 16 30.31 -33.53 17.41
C ALA A 16 30.96 -32.55 16.41
N THR A 17 31.27 -31.36 16.92
CA THR A 17 32.08 -30.30 16.29
C THR A 17 33.49 -30.78 15.98
N PHE A 18 34.04 -30.44 14.81
CA PHE A 18 35.47 -30.54 14.51
C PHE A 18 35.98 -29.25 13.86
N LEU A 19 36.95 -28.63 14.52
CA LEU A 19 37.76 -27.49 14.09
C LEU A 19 38.93 -28.03 13.25
N MET A 20 39.27 -27.38 12.13
CA MET A 20 40.57 -27.54 11.48
C MET A 20 41.12 -26.19 11.04
N ILE A 21 42.39 -26.02 11.36
CA ILE A 21 43.25 -24.84 11.34
C ILE A 21 43.87 -24.68 9.95
N SER A 22 44.07 -23.44 9.52
CA SER A 22 45.13 -23.08 8.57
C SER A 22 45.77 -21.76 8.97
N THR A 23 47.01 -21.82 9.46
CA THR A 23 47.95 -20.71 9.57
C THR A 23 49.09 -20.94 8.58
N VAL A 24 49.53 -19.90 7.87
CA VAL A 24 50.95 -19.52 7.60
C VAL A 24 50.96 -18.10 7.01
N GLY A 25 51.82 -17.22 7.53
CA GLY A 25 52.34 -16.07 6.77
C GLY A 25 52.70 -14.83 7.60
N CYS A 26 53.96 -14.75 8.06
CA CYS A 26 54.55 -13.68 8.87
C CYS A 26 55.00 -12.42 8.08
N GLY A 27 55.23 -11.31 8.83
CA GLY A 27 56.10 -10.16 8.51
C GLY A 27 55.43 -8.82 8.86
N ASP A 28 55.57 -8.22 10.06
CA ASP A 28 56.70 -7.69 10.85
C ASP A 28 57.03 -6.20 10.58
N SER A 29 56.89 -5.42 11.66
CA SER A 29 57.45 -4.11 12.11
C SER A 29 57.53 -2.86 11.22
N SER A 30 56.95 -1.74 11.70
CA SER A 30 57.68 -0.62 12.35
C SER A 30 56.78 0.62 12.64
N GLU A 31 56.74 1.05 13.91
CA GLU A 31 56.29 2.37 14.42
C GLU A 31 57.46 3.41 14.31
N PRO A 32 57.39 4.69 14.78
CA PRO A 32 56.29 5.52 15.34
C PRO A 32 56.21 6.97 14.76
N THR A 33 55.21 7.78 15.14
CA THR A 33 55.37 9.09 15.85
C THR A 33 54.10 9.95 15.86
N HIS A 34 53.83 10.51 17.05
CA HIS A 34 53.07 11.73 17.40
C HIS A 34 51.53 11.71 17.60
N ASP A 35 51.19 11.52 18.88
CA ASP A 35 50.11 12.12 19.70
C ASP A 35 50.34 13.66 19.92
N PRO A 36 49.43 14.51 20.47
CA PRO A 36 48.03 14.29 20.94
C PRO A 36 46.98 15.33 20.51
N GLY A 37 45.72 15.01 20.83
CA GLY A 37 44.67 16.03 20.98
C GLY A 37 43.29 15.47 21.36
N THR A 38 43.15 15.04 22.62
CA THR A 38 42.02 15.29 23.56
C THR A 38 40.56 15.14 23.09
N ASP A 39 39.60 14.61 23.83
CA ASP A 39 39.48 14.01 25.18
C ASP A 39 37.99 13.59 25.30
N SER A 40 37.73 12.69 26.24
CA SER A 40 36.46 12.35 26.90
C SER A 40 35.59 11.26 26.27
N THR A 41 35.97 10.04 26.67
CA THR A 41 35.13 8.88 26.94
C THR A 41 34.06 9.18 27.98
N ALA A 42 32.89 8.55 27.83
CA ALA A 42 32.05 8.16 28.95
C ALA A 42 31.74 6.68 28.77
N ASP A 43 32.14 5.84 29.72
CA ASP A 43 31.35 4.67 30.06
C ASP A 43 31.69 4.07 31.43
N GLN A 44 30.59 3.78 32.15
CA GLN A 44 30.34 2.72 33.13
C GLN A 44 30.96 2.77 34.55
N ASP A 45 30.03 2.88 35.51
CA ASP A 45 29.89 2.25 36.85
C ASP A 45 30.57 0.86 37.06
N PRO A 46 30.52 0.22 38.26
CA PRO A 46 30.38 0.66 39.67
C PRO A 46 31.42 -0.04 40.60
N ILE A 47 31.30 0.09 41.93
CA ILE A 47 31.46 -0.96 43.00
C ILE A 47 31.89 -0.34 44.35
N GLY A 48 31.03 -0.48 45.37
CA GLY A 48 31.31 -1.22 46.61
C GLY A 48 32.21 -0.67 47.74
N SER A 49 31.54 -0.49 48.90
CA SER A 49 31.93 -0.83 50.29
C SER A 49 32.89 0.05 51.13
N ASP A 50 32.29 0.62 52.19
CA ASP A 50 32.59 0.57 53.63
C ASP A 50 34.01 0.79 54.19
N GLU A 51 34.15 1.80 55.06
CA GLU A 51 34.40 1.69 56.52
C GLU A 51 34.45 3.12 57.14
N VAL A 52 33.53 3.54 58.03
CA VAL A 52 33.42 3.35 59.50
C VAL A 52 33.98 4.52 60.34
N LEU A 53 33.16 4.90 61.34
CA LEU A 53 33.33 5.74 62.55
C LEU A 53 32.82 7.20 62.49
N ASP A 54 32.19 7.79 63.51
CA ASP A 54 31.34 7.42 64.68
C ASP A 54 31.10 8.79 65.41
N GLU A 55 30.07 8.83 66.24
CA GLU A 55 29.77 9.77 67.33
C GLU A 55 29.10 11.12 66.98
N THR A 56 28.04 11.60 67.63
CA THR A 56 26.92 11.13 68.50
C THR A 56 26.10 12.38 68.86
N ALA A 57 24.87 12.16 69.34
CA ALA A 57 24.02 13.03 70.18
C ALA A 57 23.14 14.04 69.43
N ASP A 58 21.86 14.25 69.77
CA ASP A 58 20.83 13.55 70.54
C ASP A 58 19.55 14.40 70.31
N GLU A 59 18.38 13.79 70.40
CA GLU A 59 17.09 14.45 70.09
C GLU A 59 16.51 15.32 71.25
N PRO A 60 15.17 15.54 71.39
CA PRO A 60 14.45 16.79 71.06
C PRO A 60 13.74 17.38 72.30
N ASP A 61 13.09 18.57 72.23
CA ASP A 61 11.87 18.78 73.05
C ASP A 61 10.99 20.00 72.71
N GLN A 62 9.75 19.86 73.19
CA GLN A 62 8.45 20.47 72.99
C GLN A 62 8.16 21.90 73.52
N SER A 63 6.92 22.33 73.17
CA SER A 63 5.98 23.17 73.94
C SER A 63 6.25 24.68 73.95
N GLY A 64 5.28 25.60 73.93
CA GLY A 64 3.82 25.59 74.12
C GLY A 64 3.43 26.93 74.78
N GLU A 65 2.29 27.52 74.37
CA GLU A 65 1.51 28.59 75.05
C GLU A 65 2.19 29.99 75.23
N GLU A 66 1.54 31.15 75.28
CA GLU A 66 0.15 31.63 75.14
C GLU A 66 0.20 33.17 74.99
N ASP A 67 -0.86 33.73 74.39
CA ASP A 67 -1.48 35.06 74.53
C ASP A 67 -0.70 36.32 74.98
N LEU A 68 -0.89 37.38 74.18
CA LEU A 68 -1.19 38.71 74.71
C LEU A 68 -1.95 39.55 73.66
N VAL A 69 -3.24 39.73 73.92
CA VAL A 69 -4.13 40.69 73.25
C VAL A 69 -3.87 42.09 73.80
N THR A 70 -3.70 43.07 72.91
CA THR A 70 -4.17 44.45 73.14
C THR A 70 -4.77 45.01 71.86
N ASP A 71 -6.06 45.26 71.94
CA ASP A 71 -6.93 46.07 71.10
C ASP A 71 -6.43 47.53 71.09
N ASP A 72 -6.24 48.12 69.90
CA ASP A 72 -6.50 49.55 69.72
C ASP A 72 -6.93 49.84 68.28
N THR A 73 -8.08 50.49 68.21
CA THR A 73 -8.85 50.87 67.05
C THR A 73 -8.24 52.06 66.33
N SER A 74 -8.12 51.97 65.00
CA SER A 74 -8.35 53.13 64.13
C SER A 74 -8.83 52.67 62.76
N GLU A 75 -10.12 52.85 62.52
CA GLU A 75 -10.71 52.95 61.19
C GLU A 75 -9.99 54.08 60.43
N VAL A 76 -9.33 53.72 59.34
CA VAL A 76 -9.05 54.64 58.24
C VAL A 76 -9.77 54.07 57.03
N ASP A 77 -10.92 54.68 56.77
CA ASP A 77 -11.55 54.75 55.47
C ASP A 77 -10.56 55.43 54.51
N ASP A 78 -9.85 54.63 53.71
CA ASP A 78 -9.22 55.11 52.49
C ASP A 78 -9.80 54.30 51.34
N SER A 79 -10.89 54.84 50.79
CA SER A 79 -11.41 54.48 49.48
C SER A 79 -10.47 54.99 48.39
N ASP A 80 -9.26 54.44 48.32
CA ASP A 80 -8.43 54.47 47.13
C ASP A 80 -8.54 53.11 46.46
N ALA A 81 -9.67 52.90 45.78
CA ALA A 81 -9.74 51.90 44.73
C ALA A 81 -8.79 52.37 43.63
N ASP A 82 -7.56 51.85 43.66
CA ASP A 82 -6.64 51.92 42.54
C ASP A 82 -7.34 51.32 41.30
N PRO A 83 -7.61 52.09 40.24
CA PRO A 83 -8.24 51.56 39.05
C PRO A 83 -7.16 51.22 38.00
N GLU A 84 -6.01 50.66 38.36
CA GLU A 84 -4.96 50.35 37.38
C GLU A 84 -4.20 49.03 37.55
N ASP A 85 -4.79 48.00 38.15
CA ASP A 85 -4.37 46.61 37.88
C ASP A 85 -5.52 45.86 37.18
N ALA A 86 -5.80 46.29 35.94
CA ALA A 86 -6.38 45.36 34.98
C ALA A 86 -5.30 44.31 34.69
N GLU A 87 -5.44 43.14 35.30
CA GLU A 87 -4.63 41.95 35.04
C GLU A 87 -4.51 41.81 33.51
N ILE A 88 -3.33 42.13 32.96
CA ILE A 88 -3.05 41.94 31.54
C ILE A 88 -2.90 40.44 31.38
N GLU A 89 -4.00 39.76 31.05
CA GLU A 89 -3.98 38.36 30.66
C GLU A 89 -3.05 38.24 29.45
N GLU A 90 -1.83 37.71 29.68
CA GLU A 90 -0.93 37.36 28.59
C GLU A 90 -1.62 36.29 27.74
N ASP A 91 -1.62 36.51 26.43
CA ASP A 91 -2.18 35.54 25.49
C ASP A 91 -1.27 34.31 25.47
N GLU A 92 -1.79 33.18 25.97
CA GLU A 92 -1.12 31.88 25.98
C GLU A 92 -1.68 30.92 24.92
N THR A 93 -2.60 31.36 24.04
CA THR A 93 -3.26 30.48 23.09
C THR A 93 -2.43 30.32 21.82
N PRO A 94 -2.02 29.09 21.43
CA PRO A 94 -1.26 28.91 20.20
C PRO A 94 -2.12 29.11 18.94
N PRO A 95 -1.57 29.75 17.88
CA PRO A 95 -2.23 29.82 16.59
C PRO A 95 -2.38 28.44 15.94
N TYR A 96 -3.56 28.16 15.39
CA TYR A 96 -3.87 26.93 14.65
C TYR A 96 -4.43 27.24 13.25
N VAL A 97 -4.35 26.25 12.36
CA VAL A 97 -4.88 26.37 10.99
C VAL A 97 -6.41 26.26 11.01
N VAL A 98 -7.09 27.29 10.50
CA VAL A 98 -8.55 27.32 10.34
C VAL A 98 -8.97 26.74 9.00
N SER A 99 -8.25 27.07 7.93
CA SER A 99 -8.55 26.56 6.59
C SER A 99 -7.34 26.64 5.67
N SER A 100 -7.42 25.92 4.55
CA SER A 100 -6.41 25.96 3.50
C SER A 100 -6.99 25.85 2.11
N ILE A 101 -6.27 26.41 1.14
CA ILE A 101 -6.49 26.23 -0.30
C ILE A 101 -5.15 25.80 -0.88
N PRO A 102 -5.01 24.59 -1.45
CA PRO A 102 -6.02 23.54 -1.47
C PRO A 102 -6.46 23.07 -0.07
N ALA A 103 -7.71 22.63 0.04
CA ALA A 103 -8.24 22.09 1.29
C ALA A 103 -7.46 20.85 1.72
N ASN A 104 -7.33 20.63 3.02
CA ASN A 104 -6.76 19.39 3.53
C ASN A 104 -7.53 18.19 2.99
N GLU A 105 -6.82 17.15 2.59
CA GLU A 105 -7.33 15.93 1.97
C GLU A 105 -7.94 16.12 0.57
N ALA A 106 -7.83 17.30 -0.04
CA ALA A 106 -8.37 17.54 -1.38
C ALA A 106 -7.66 16.69 -2.44
N ILE A 107 -8.44 16.06 -3.33
CA ILE A 107 -7.96 15.42 -4.56
C ILE A 107 -8.41 16.23 -5.77
N GLY A 108 -7.76 16.06 -6.92
CA GLY A 108 -8.19 16.75 -8.14
C GLY A 108 -7.76 18.22 -8.21
N VAL A 109 -6.76 18.63 -7.41
CA VAL A 109 -6.26 20.01 -7.40
C VAL A 109 -5.65 20.34 -8.76
N LYS A 110 -6.17 21.40 -9.40
CA LYS A 110 -5.68 21.83 -10.71
C LYS A 110 -4.23 22.29 -10.64
N ILE A 111 -3.51 22.07 -11.74
CA ILE A 111 -2.13 22.54 -11.91
C ILE A 111 -2.07 23.66 -12.96
N PRO A 112 -1.24 24.71 -12.77
CA PRO A 112 -0.46 25.01 -11.56
C PRO A 112 -1.37 25.40 -10.39
N PHE A 113 -0.86 25.29 -9.15
CA PHE A 113 -1.55 25.71 -7.94
C PHE A 113 -0.72 26.72 -7.14
N GLU A 114 -1.42 27.47 -6.30
CA GLU A 114 -0.86 28.24 -5.19
C GLU A 114 -1.42 27.66 -3.88
N VAL A 115 -0.72 27.92 -2.77
CA VAL A 115 -1.15 27.49 -1.44
C VAL A 115 -1.48 28.72 -0.61
N HIS A 116 -2.62 28.71 0.06
CA HIS A 116 -3.04 29.71 1.04
C HIS A 116 -3.51 28.99 2.31
N VAL A 117 -3.02 29.39 3.48
CA VAL A 117 -3.37 28.82 4.78
C VAL A 117 -3.77 29.94 5.73
N THR A 118 -5.00 29.90 6.23
CA THR A 118 -5.54 30.89 7.16
C THR A 118 -5.46 30.36 8.59
N PHE A 119 -4.94 31.19 9.49
CA PHE A 119 -4.75 30.88 10.91
C PHE A 119 -5.87 31.48 11.77
N SER A 120 -5.97 31.01 13.01
CA SER A 120 -6.93 31.46 14.02
C SER A 120 -6.76 32.93 14.41
N GLU A 121 -5.55 33.45 14.28
CA GLU A 121 -5.16 34.77 14.76
C GLU A 121 -3.93 35.33 14.04
N ALA A 122 -3.54 36.54 14.43
CA ALA A 122 -2.44 37.26 13.82
C ALA A 122 -1.07 36.67 14.19
N LEU A 123 -0.33 36.22 13.17
CA LEU A 123 1.06 35.80 13.27
C LEU A 123 2.04 36.99 13.33
N ARG A 124 3.24 36.74 13.86
CA ARG A 124 4.40 37.62 13.74
C ARG A 124 5.07 37.43 12.38
N ALA A 125 5.01 38.45 11.54
CA ALA A 125 5.42 38.35 10.12
C ALA A 125 6.89 37.96 9.91
N ASP A 126 7.78 38.31 10.85
CA ASP A 126 9.21 37.97 10.82
C ASP A 126 9.49 36.49 11.11
N THR A 127 8.50 35.75 11.63
CA THR A 127 8.60 34.30 11.90
C THR A 127 8.03 33.43 10.79
N VAL A 128 7.36 34.03 9.80
CA VAL A 128 6.81 33.33 8.65
C VAL A 128 7.88 33.29 7.56
N ASP A 129 8.61 32.18 7.51
CA ASP A 129 9.67 31.94 6.53
C ASP A 129 9.54 30.56 5.87
N ASP A 130 10.46 30.27 4.95
CA ASP A 130 10.61 28.97 4.28
C ASP A 130 11.12 27.85 5.21
N ASN A 131 11.40 28.16 6.48
CA ASN A 131 11.68 27.16 7.50
C ASN A 131 10.45 26.71 8.27
N GLY A 132 9.52 27.63 8.52
CA GLY A 132 8.26 27.36 9.19
C GLY A 132 7.17 26.84 8.26
N PHE A 133 7.26 27.13 6.97
CA PHE A 133 6.26 26.76 5.96
C PHE A 133 6.93 26.12 4.74
N ARG A 134 6.76 24.80 4.57
CA ARG A 134 7.40 24.05 3.47
C ARG A 134 6.39 23.24 2.69
N VAL A 135 6.48 23.29 1.36
CA VAL A 135 5.66 22.47 0.45
C VAL A 135 6.54 21.43 -0.22
N TYR A 136 6.16 20.17 -0.14
CA TYR A 136 6.84 19.04 -0.76
C TYR A 136 5.93 18.37 -1.78
N ASP A 137 6.46 17.99 -2.94
CA ASP A 137 5.86 16.90 -3.72
C ASP A 137 6.34 15.55 -3.16
N TYR A 138 5.73 14.45 -3.61
CA TYR A 138 6.11 13.11 -3.15
C TYR A 138 7.61 12.79 -3.29
N ILE A 139 8.26 13.23 -4.37
CA ILE A 139 9.68 12.94 -4.62
C ILE A 139 10.56 13.78 -3.70
N GLY A 140 10.27 15.08 -3.63
CA GLY A 140 10.94 16.06 -2.79
C GLY A 140 10.84 15.71 -1.32
N LYS A 141 9.71 15.18 -0.85
CA LYS A 141 9.60 14.73 0.54
C LYS A 141 10.57 13.58 0.83
N ASN A 142 10.68 12.61 -0.09
CA ASN A 142 11.61 11.48 0.04
C ASN A 142 13.09 11.89 -0.01
N THR A 143 13.42 13.05 -0.59
CA THR A 143 14.79 13.59 -0.66
C THR A 143 15.01 14.80 0.26
N LEU A 144 14.01 15.13 1.10
CA LEU A 144 13.98 16.32 1.95
C LEU A 144 14.25 17.64 1.20
N GLN A 145 13.80 17.72 -0.05
CA GLN A 145 13.89 18.90 -0.91
C GLN A 145 12.51 19.54 -1.08
N PRO A 146 12.21 20.66 -0.39
CA PRO A 146 10.95 21.37 -0.60
C PRO A 146 10.92 22.02 -1.99
N MET A 147 9.70 22.22 -2.50
CA MET A 147 9.47 23.04 -3.69
C MET A 147 9.98 24.45 -3.48
N GLN A 148 10.63 25.00 -4.49
CA GLN A 148 11.08 26.39 -4.48
C GLN A 148 9.91 27.33 -4.74
N GLY A 149 9.80 28.40 -3.97
CA GLY A 149 8.73 29.40 -4.10
C GLY A 149 8.90 30.54 -3.10
N THR A 150 7.92 31.44 -3.08
CA THR A 150 7.88 32.60 -2.18
C THR A 150 6.80 32.39 -1.13
N VAL A 151 7.18 32.44 0.16
CA VAL A 151 6.26 32.50 1.30
C VAL A 151 5.98 33.96 1.64
N SER A 152 4.72 34.30 1.89
CA SER A 152 4.26 35.65 2.29
C SER A 152 3.13 35.55 3.31
N TYR A 153 2.92 36.62 4.09
CA TYR A 153 1.89 36.67 5.13
C TYR A 153 1.05 37.95 5.01
N ASP A 154 -0.27 37.80 5.03
CA ASP A 154 -1.25 38.88 5.10
C ASP A 154 -1.85 38.98 6.51
N PRO A 155 -1.52 40.04 7.29
CA PRO A 155 -2.02 40.22 8.65
C PRO A 155 -3.48 40.67 8.73
N GLU A 156 -4.12 41.12 7.64
CA GLU A 156 -5.54 41.49 7.66
C GLU A 156 -6.44 40.25 7.60
N THR A 157 -6.00 39.21 6.90
CA THR A 157 -6.75 37.96 6.73
C THR A 157 -6.16 36.78 7.48
N PHE A 158 -5.05 36.98 8.21
CA PHE A 158 -4.28 35.94 8.89
C PHE A 158 -3.85 34.79 7.96
N THR A 159 -3.48 35.12 6.72
CA THR A 159 -3.21 34.13 5.67
C THR A 159 -1.74 34.08 5.29
N VAL A 160 -1.13 32.90 5.41
CA VAL A 160 0.19 32.61 4.82
C VAL A 160 -0.02 32.05 3.41
N SER A 161 0.67 32.61 2.42
CA SER A 161 0.61 32.17 1.03
C SER A 161 1.96 31.67 0.54
N PHE A 162 1.97 30.57 -0.20
CA PHE A 162 3.13 30.05 -0.92
C PHE A 162 2.86 30.00 -2.43
N ILE A 163 3.70 30.72 -3.18
CA ILE A 163 3.65 30.78 -4.64
C ILE A 163 4.88 30.06 -5.20
N PRO A 164 4.73 28.91 -5.87
CA PRO A 164 5.84 28.20 -6.50
C PRO A 164 6.61 29.08 -7.52
N SER A 165 7.94 28.95 -7.56
CA SER A 165 8.79 29.73 -8.47
C SER A 165 8.48 29.47 -9.94
N THR A 166 8.75 30.46 -10.80
CA THR A 166 8.68 30.28 -12.26
C THR A 166 9.53 29.08 -12.70
N GLY A 167 8.90 28.12 -13.40
CA GLY A 167 9.55 26.87 -13.82
C GLY A 167 9.37 25.70 -12.86
N ALA A 168 8.59 25.85 -11.78
CA ALA A 168 8.19 24.75 -10.92
C ALA A 168 7.52 23.62 -11.73
N ILE A 169 7.90 22.39 -11.42
CA ILE A 169 7.37 21.20 -12.08
C ILE A 169 6.18 20.69 -11.27
N PHE A 170 4.99 20.73 -11.88
CA PHE A 170 3.78 20.14 -11.31
C PHE A 170 3.54 18.76 -11.92
N ARG A 171 3.26 17.79 -11.05
CA ARG A 171 3.03 16.40 -11.44
C ARG A 171 1.55 16.09 -11.30
N LYS A 172 0.99 15.32 -12.24
CA LYS A 172 -0.40 14.83 -12.15
C LYS A 172 -0.53 13.70 -11.13
N ALA A 173 -1.73 13.53 -10.58
CA ALA A 173 -2.06 12.49 -9.59
C ALA A 173 -0.96 12.29 -8.53
N THR A 174 -0.47 13.39 -7.96
CA THR A 174 0.68 13.39 -7.05
C THR A 174 0.30 14.04 -5.74
N PRO A 175 0.55 13.39 -4.59
CA PRO A 175 0.37 14.03 -3.31
C PRO A 175 1.42 15.12 -3.09
N TYR A 176 0.96 16.19 -2.46
CA TYR A 176 1.74 17.28 -1.94
C TYR A 176 1.47 17.40 -0.44
N LEU A 177 2.53 17.70 0.31
CA LEU A 177 2.52 17.86 1.75
C LEU A 177 2.97 19.28 2.09
N ILE A 178 2.18 20.00 2.87
CA ILE A 178 2.55 21.28 3.46
C ILE A 178 2.91 20.99 4.92
N GLU A 179 4.14 21.27 5.32
CA GLU A 179 4.58 21.23 6.72
C GLU A 179 4.57 22.65 7.29
N ILE A 180 3.91 22.81 8.43
CA ILE A 180 3.70 24.10 9.10
C ILE A 180 4.16 23.98 10.55
N GLY A 181 4.93 24.96 11.03
CA GLY A 181 5.16 25.17 12.47
C GLY A 181 6.63 25.30 12.86
N GLY A 182 6.91 25.10 14.16
CA GLY A 182 8.26 25.05 14.75
C GLY A 182 8.96 26.40 14.97
N ARG A 183 8.71 27.40 14.12
CA ARG A 183 9.24 28.76 14.31
C ARG A 183 8.19 29.86 14.15
N ILE A 184 7.07 29.57 13.49
CA ILE A 184 5.96 30.50 13.32
C ILE A 184 5.34 30.78 14.69
N GLN A 185 5.23 32.05 15.04
CA GLN A 185 4.66 32.51 16.30
C GLN A 185 3.54 33.52 16.05
N ASP A 186 2.62 33.65 17.00
CA ASP A 186 1.76 34.81 17.11
C ASP A 186 2.52 36.04 17.66
N ARG A 187 1.78 37.11 17.95
CA ARG A 187 2.34 38.35 18.51
C ARG A 187 2.73 38.25 19.98
N ALA A 188 2.13 37.33 20.74
CA ALA A 188 2.44 37.07 22.15
C ALA A 188 3.65 36.14 22.32
N GLY A 189 4.04 35.43 21.27
CA GLY A 189 5.17 34.49 21.25
C GLY A 189 4.76 33.03 21.29
N ASN A 190 3.46 32.70 21.30
CA ASN A 190 3.01 31.30 21.26
C ASN A 190 3.32 30.71 19.88
N MET A 191 3.88 29.50 19.87
CA MET A 191 4.29 28.83 18.65
C MET A 191 3.14 28.05 18.03
N VAL A 192 3.01 28.11 16.70
CA VAL A 192 2.12 27.19 15.96
C VAL A 192 2.53 25.75 16.25
N GLU A 193 1.57 24.93 16.70
CA GLU A 193 1.76 23.49 16.84
C GLU A 193 2.10 22.88 15.48
N ARG A 194 3.12 22.02 15.43
CA ARG A 194 3.54 21.41 14.16
C ARG A 194 2.38 20.63 13.56
N THR A 195 1.98 21.01 12.37
CA THR A 195 0.86 20.38 11.66
C THR A 195 1.19 20.21 10.18
N THR A 196 0.38 19.40 9.51
CA THR A 196 0.53 19.12 8.09
C THR A 196 -0.79 19.19 7.36
N ILE A 197 -0.74 19.66 6.11
CA ILE A 197 -1.87 19.66 5.18
C ILE A 197 -1.46 18.83 3.98
N ARG A 198 -2.33 17.92 3.55
CA ARG A 198 -2.10 17.08 2.37
C ARG A 198 -3.14 17.39 1.30
N PHE A 199 -2.73 17.36 0.05
CA PHE A 199 -3.64 17.37 -1.09
C PHE A 199 -2.99 16.65 -2.27
N ALA A 200 -3.79 16.30 -3.28
CA ALA A 200 -3.30 15.69 -4.49
C ALA A 200 -3.79 16.41 -5.75
N THR A 201 -2.89 16.53 -6.72
CA THR A 201 -3.18 17.14 -8.00
C THR A 201 -4.07 16.27 -8.88
N GLU A 202 -4.74 16.93 -9.83
CA GLU A 202 -5.57 16.27 -10.84
C GLU A 202 -4.84 15.16 -11.61
N ALA A 203 -5.58 14.11 -11.94
CA ALA A 203 -5.14 13.06 -12.84
C ALA A 203 -5.06 13.57 -14.30
N PHE A 204 -4.82 12.64 -15.22
CA PHE A 204 -4.96 12.93 -16.65
C PHE A 204 -6.42 13.23 -17.01
N PRO A 205 -6.67 14.09 -18.01
CA PRO A 205 -8.01 14.29 -18.52
C PRO A 205 -8.49 13.08 -19.33
N ASP A 206 -9.76 13.11 -19.73
CA ASP A 206 -10.34 12.17 -20.70
C ASP A 206 -10.24 10.70 -20.24
N LEU A 207 -10.57 10.43 -18.97
CA LEU A 207 -10.53 9.09 -18.35
C LEU A 207 -11.85 8.31 -18.44
N GLU A 208 -12.94 8.96 -18.86
CA GLU A 208 -14.25 8.31 -19.00
C GLU A 208 -14.20 7.04 -19.87
N PRO A 209 -13.49 7.00 -21.03
CA PRO A 209 -13.38 5.76 -21.81
C PRO A 209 -12.73 4.60 -21.04
N TYR A 210 -11.82 4.88 -20.11
CA TYR A 210 -11.21 3.83 -19.27
C TYR A 210 -12.13 3.36 -18.17
N PHE A 211 -12.98 4.24 -17.63
CA PHE A 211 -14.02 3.83 -16.71
C PHE A 211 -15.06 2.95 -17.41
N GLU A 212 -15.46 3.28 -18.65
CA GLU A 212 -16.32 2.41 -19.46
C GLU A 212 -15.71 1.04 -19.72
N LEU A 213 -14.42 0.97 -20.03
CA LEU A 213 -13.70 -0.31 -20.15
C LEU A 213 -13.69 -1.08 -18.83
N ALA A 214 -13.37 -0.43 -17.71
CA ALA A 214 -13.38 -1.07 -16.39
C ALA A 214 -14.78 -1.59 -16.02
N LYS A 215 -15.86 -0.89 -16.40
CA LYS A 215 -17.23 -1.38 -16.20
C LYS A 215 -17.56 -2.57 -17.10
N GLU A 216 -17.17 -2.52 -18.38
CA GLU A 216 -17.44 -3.58 -19.35
C GLU A 216 -16.82 -4.91 -18.94
N TYR A 217 -15.56 -4.89 -18.52
CA TYR A 217 -14.79 -6.08 -18.17
C TYR A 217 -14.77 -6.37 -16.65
N ALA A 218 -15.58 -5.67 -15.85
CA ALA A 218 -15.56 -5.83 -14.39
C ALA A 218 -15.94 -7.26 -13.98
N PRO A 219 -15.23 -7.89 -13.04
CA PRO A 219 -15.44 -9.30 -12.71
C PRO A 219 -16.77 -9.55 -12.01
N VAL A 220 -17.27 -10.78 -12.15
CA VAL A 220 -18.25 -11.36 -11.21
C VAL A 220 -17.46 -12.13 -10.17
N LEU A 221 -17.63 -11.81 -8.90
CA LEU A 221 -16.91 -12.44 -7.80
C LEU A 221 -17.74 -13.58 -7.21
N LYS A 222 -17.19 -14.79 -7.24
CA LYS A 222 -17.65 -15.94 -6.46
C LYS A 222 -16.78 -16.04 -5.22
N GLN A 223 -17.12 -15.26 -4.19
CA GLN A 223 -16.38 -15.23 -2.95
C GLN A 223 -16.79 -16.40 -2.06
N ALA A 224 -15.88 -17.36 -1.86
CA ALA A 224 -16.05 -18.36 -0.81
C ALA A 224 -15.83 -17.72 0.55
N VAL A 225 -16.63 -18.12 1.52
CA VAL A 225 -16.62 -17.51 2.86
C VAL A 225 -16.53 -18.56 3.97
N ASP A 226 -15.78 -18.25 5.01
CA ASP A 226 -15.78 -18.97 6.28
C ASP A 226 -17.06 -18.61 7.04
N LYS A 227 -17.94 -19.60 7.24
CA LYS A 227 -19.20 -19.42 7.98
C LYS A 227 -18.99 -18.88 9.40
N MET A 228 -17.83 -19.11 10.00
CA MET A 228 -17.53 -18.62 11.33
C MET A 228 -17.22 -17.13 11.34
N ASN A 229 -16.61 -16.60 10.29
CA ASN A 229 -16.21 -15.18 10.19
C ASN A 229 -16.44 -14.61 8.77
N PRO A 230 -17.68 -14.61 8.23
CA PRO A 230 -17.90 -14.31 6.81
C PRO A 230 -17.42 -12.92 6.40
N ALA A 231 -17.49 -11.95 7.31
CA ALA A 231 -17.13 -10.57 7.03
C ALA A 231 -15.64 -10.34 6.73
N LEU A 232 -14.76 -11.24 7.15
CA LEU A 232 -13.33 -11.16 6.81
C LEU A 232 -13.07 -11.52 5.34
N ASP A 233 -14.00 -12.28 4.73
CA ASP A 233 -13.92 -12.72 3.35
C ASP A 233 -14.65 -11.77 2.39
N TYR A 234 -15.17 -10.61 2.83
CA TYR A 234 -15.79 -9.66 1.90
C TYR A 234 -14.75 -8.67 1.39
N PRO A 235 -14.51 -8.58 0.06
CA PRO A 235 -13.68 -7.52 -0.47
C PRO A 235 -14.37 -6.17 -0.25
N THR A 236 -13.67 -5.23 0.36
CA THR A 236 -14.22 -3.96 0.83
C THR A 236 -13.26 -2.80 0.54
N LYS A 237 -13.62 -1.60 0.98
CA LYS A 237 -12.79 -0.41 0.91
C LYS A 237 -11.66 -0.47 1.94
N VAL A 238 -10.50 0.08 1.60
CA VAL A 238 -9.41 0.31 2.57
C VAL A 238 -9.85 1.25 3.69
N ASN A 239 -10.74 2.20 3.39
CA ASN A 239 -11.36 3.14 4.33
C ASN A 239 -12.81 2.77 4.64
N PHE A 240 -13.11 1.48 4.86
CA PHE A 240 -14.50 0.99 4.98
C PHE A 240 -15.28 1.65 6.14
N ASP A 241 -14.58 2.15 7.14
CA ASP A 241 -15.09 2.85 8.32
C ASP A 241 -15.09 4.39 8.18
N GLY A 242 -14.63 4.91 7.04
CA GLY A 242 -14.67 6.32 6.71
C GLY A 242 -13.37 7.09 6.99
N ASP A 243 -12.32 6.44 7.49
CA ASP A 243 -11.01 7.05 7.68
C ASP A 243 -9.89 6.33 6.89
N TRP A 244 -8.74 6.96 6.76
CA TRP A 244 -7.60 6.42 5.99
C TRP A 244 -6.57 5.71 6.89
N ASP A 245 -6.94 5.35 8.11
CA ASP A 245 -6.11 4.62 9.06
C ASP A 245 -6.44 3.12 9.03
N ILE A 246 -5.84 2.41 8.08
CA ILE A 246 -6.11 0.98 7.90
C ILE A 246 -5.57 0.11 9.05
N THR A 247 -4.83 0.71 10.00
CA THR A 247 -4.26 -0.01 11.13
C THR A 247 -5.34 -0.37 12.16
N ASN A 248 -6.47 0.36 12.17
CA ASN A 248 -7.57 0.16 13.10
C ASN A 248 -8.75 -0.63 12.50
N ASN A 249 -8.71 -0.93 11.19
CA ASN A 249 -9.79 -1.53 10.42
C ASN A 249 -10.38 -2.81 11.06
N LEU A 250 -9.54 -3.69 11.61
CA LEU A 250 -10.00 -4.92 12.27
C LEU A 250 -10.72 -4.67 13.59
N ALA A 251 -10.37 -3.60 14.31
CA ALA A 251 -11.09 -3.19 15.50
C ALA A 251 -12.47 -2.63 15.11
N ASN A 252 -12.52 -1.80 14.07
CA ASN A 252 -13.76 -1.19 13.58
C ASN A 252 -14.74 -2.22 12.98
N LEU A 253 -14.25 -3.36 12.48
CA LEU A 253 -15.10 -4.47 12.04
C LEU A 253 -15.97 -5.05 13.18
N GLN A 254 -15.52 -4.98 14.43
CA GLN A 254 -16.24 -5.58 15.56
C GLN A 254 -17.60 -4.92 15.81
N THR A 255 -17.69 -3.61 15.57
CA THR A 255 -18.89 -2.78 15.76
C THR A 255 -19.65 -2.53 14.45
N ALA A 256 -19.07 -2.88 13.29
CA ALA A 256 -19.71 -2.72 11.99
C ALA A 256 -21.05 -3.48 11.89
N THR A 257 -22.06 -2.78 11.37
CA THR A 257 -23.41 -3.32 11.09
C THR A 257 -23.64 -3.63 9.62
N SER A 258 -22.83 -3.05 8.74
CA SER A 258 -22.81 -3.33 7.31
C SER A 258 -21.40 -3.20 6.74
N ILE A 259 -21.17 -3.82 5.59
CA ILE A 259 -19.96 -3.68 4.78
C ILE A 259 -20.39 -3.42 3.35
N THR A 260 -19.90 -2.34 2.74
CA THR A 260 -20.08 -2.08 1.31
C THR A 260 -18.98 -2.79 0.52
N PRO A 261 -19.30 -3.75 -0.36
CA PRO A 261 -18.29 -4.42 -1.16
C PRO A 261 -17.62 -3.46 -2.15
N ALA A 262 -16.32 -3.64 -2.39
CA ALA A 262 -15.58 -2.79 -3.33
C ALA A 262 -14.55 -3.57 -4.16
N VAL A 263 -14.33 -3.08 -5.38
CA VAL A 263 -13.30 -3.53 -6.30
C VAL A 263 -12.54 -2.30 -6.79
N TYR A 264 -11.23 -2.33 -6.64
CA TYR A 264 -10.35 -1.28 -7.15
C TYR A 264 -10.01 -1.56 -8.62
N TRP A 265 -9.91 -0.53 -9.46
CA TRP A 265 -9.60 -0.68 -10.88
C TRP A 265 -8.52 0.28 -11.38
N GLY A 266 -7.84 -0.10 -12.47
CA GLY A 266 -6.96 0.80 -13.19
C GLY A 266 -6.60 0.30 -14.59
N VAL A 267 -6.54 1.21 -15.56
CA VAL A 267 -6.20 0.88 -16.96
C VAL A 267 -4.83 1.40 -17.35
N ILE A 268 -4.06 0.56 -18.04
CA ILE A 268 -2.92 0.96 -18.87
C ILE A 268 -3.27 0.58 -20.31
N GLU A 269 -2.94 1.45 -21.26
CA GLU A 269 -3.20 1.24 -22.68
C GLU A 269 -1.88 1.22 -23.45
N SER A 270 -1.61 0.12 -24.15
CA SER A 270 -0.62 0.08 -25.22
C SER A 270 -1.27 0.40 -26.56
N LYS A 271 -0.46 0.58 -27.61
CA LYS A 271 -0.98 0.82 -28.97
C LYS A 271 -1.91 -0.28 -29.49
N THR A 272 -1.90 -1.47 -28.88
CA THR A 272 -2.67 -2.62 -29.36
C THR A 272 -3.54 -3.29 -28.29
N HIS A 273 -3.30 -3.03 -27.00
CA HIS A 273 -4.01 -3.72 -25.92
C HIS A 273 -4.36 -2.79 -24.76
N TYR A 274 -5.47 -3.09 -24.10
CA TYR A 274 -5.80 -2.57 -22.78
C TYR A 274 -5.41 -3.60 -21.71
N PHE A 275 -4.82 -3.11 -20.63
CA PHE A 275 -4.48 -3.86 -19.43
C PHE A 275 -5.34 -3.32 -18.29
N ILE A 276 -6.45 -4.01 -18.02
CA ILE A 276 -7.48 -3.57 -17.09
C ILE A 276 -7.29 -4.36 -15.80
N ARG A 277 -6.82 -3.70 -14.76
CA ARG A 277 -6.53 -4.32 -13.47
C ARG A 277 -7.70 -4.16 -12.53
N TYR A 278 -7.91 -5.19 -11.72
CA TYR A 278 -8.81 -5.21 -10.60
C TYR A 278 -8.07 -5.68 -9.35
N ALA A 279 -8.35 -5.09 -8.20
CA ALA A 279 -7.84 -5.56 -6.91
C ALA A 279 -8.96 -5.67 -5.88
N PHE A 280 -8.81 -6.66 -5.00
CA PHE A 280 -9.75 -7.07 -3.98
C PHE A 280 -9.04 -6.94 -2.64
N TYR A 281 -9.43 -5.92 -1.86
CA TYR A 281 -8.87 -5.66 -0.55
C TYR A 281 -9.70 -6.32 0.52
N TYR A 282 -9.03 -7.00 1.45
CA TYR A 282 -9.66 -7.67 2.59
C TYR A 282 -9.06 -7.14 3.89
N LEU A 283 -9.90 -7.04 4.91
CA LEU A 283 -9.48 -6.53 6.22
C LEU A 283 -8.41 -7.43 6.87
N LYS A 284 -8.39 -8.73 6.54
CA LYS A 284 -7.41 -9.69 7.06
C LYS A 284 -7.39 -10.98 6.26
N LYS A 285 -6.18 -11.51 6.02
CA LYS A 285 -5.97 -12.92 5.68
C LYS A 285 -6.07 -13.77 6.95
N ASN A 286 -6.86 -14.82 6.94
CA ASN A 286 -7.00 -15.74 8.08
C ASN A 286 -6.85 -17.22 7.67
N GLY A 287 -6.12 -17.47 6.57
CA GLY A 287 -5.82 -18.78 6.00
C GLY A 287 -4.59 -19.45 6.61
N GLN A 288 -3.75 -20.04 5.75
CA GLN A 288 -2.46 -20.62 6.17
C GLN A 288 -1.56 -19.57 6.80
N SER A 289 -1.48 -18.41 6.16
CA SER A 289 -0.94 -17.20 6.76
C SER A 289 -2.01 -16.29 7.28
N GLN A 290 -1.64 -15.52 8.31
CA GLN A 290 -2.53 -14.57 8.95
C GLN A 290 -1.83 -13.23 9.11
N TYR A 291 -2.46 -12.18 8.58
CA TYR A 291 -2.03 -10.79 8.67
C TYR A 291 -3.20 -9.87 8.28
N ALA A 292 -3.17 -8.62 8.74
CA ALA A 292 -4.18 -7.63 8.40
C ALA A 292 -3.99 -7.10 6.97
N ASN A 293 -5.02 -6.50 6.39
CA ASN A 293 -4.92 -5.72 5.15
C ASN A 293 -4.38 -6.56 3.98
N ASP A 294 -5.12 -7.61 3.63
CA ASP A 294 -4.78 -8.56 2.56
C ASP A 294 -5.23 -8.08 1.19
N LEU A 295 -4.62 -8.61 0.13
CA LEU A 295 -4.89 -8.20 -1.24
C LEU A 295 -4.75 -9.36 -2.24
N SER A 296 -5.72 -9.46 -3.13
CA SER A 296 -5.62 -10.26 -4.36
C SER A 296 -6.24 -9.52 -5.53
N GLY A 297 -6.25 -10.10 -6.73
CA GLY A 297 -6.83 -9.43 -7.89
C GLY A 297 -6.64 -10.14 -9.21
N ALA A 298 -6.86 -9.41 -10.29
CA ALA A 298 -6.52 -9.86 -11.63
C ALA A 298 -6.25 -8.71 -12.59
N MET A 299 -5.68 -9.02 -13.75
CA MET A 299 -5.55 -8.13 -14.90
C MET A 299 -6.18 -8.78 -16.13
N VAL A 300 -7.21 -8.16 -16.68
CA VAL A 300 -7.80 -8.55 -17.96
C VAL A 300 -7.03 -7.87 -19.09
N VAL A 301 -6.57 -8.66 -20.05
CA VAL A 301 -5.88 -8.17 -21.25
C VAL A 301 -6.85 -8.21 -22.42
N VAL A 302 -7.05 -7.06 -23.07
CA VAL A 302 -8.04 -6.88 -24.14
C VAL A 302 -7.34 -6.37 -25.40
N GLU A 303 -7.53 -7.03 -26.52
CA GLU A 303 -7.08 -6.53 -27.83
C GLU A 303 -7.93 -5.31 -28.22
N LYS A 304 -7.26 -4.20 -28.53
CA LYS A 304 -7.87 -2.87 -28.64
C LYS A 304 -8.79 -2.73 -29.86
N THR A 305 -8.43 -3.29 -31.01
CA THR A 305 -9.13 -3.10 -32.29
C THR A 305 -10.50 -3.75 -32.29
N THR A 306 -10.57 -4.99 -31.81
CA THR A 306 -11.78 -5.81 -31.78
C THR A 306 -12.48 -5.77 -30.43
N LYS A 307 -11.86 -5.17 -29.41
CA LYS A 307 -12.32 -5.18 -28.00
C LYS A 307 -12.53 -6.61 -27.49
N THR A 308 -11.62 -7.52 -27.87
CA THR A 308 -11.71 -8.92 -27.48
C THR A 308 -10.83 -9.17 -26.25
N PRO A 309 -11.39 -9.62 -25.11
CA PRO A 309 -10.58 -10.08 -23.99
C PRO A 309 -9.87 -11.37 -24.40
N ILE A 310 -8.54 -11.39 -24.25
CA ILE A 310 -7.70 -12.50 -24.69
C ILE A 310 -7.13 -13.32 -23.54
N ALA A 311 -6.99 -12.72 -22.36
CA ALA A 311 -6.43 -13.35 -21.17
C ALA A 311 -6.88 -12.65 -19.88
N VAL A 312 -6.85 -13.39 -18.78
CA VAL A 312 -6.90 -12.84 -17.42
C VAL A 312 -5.71 -13.38 -16.62
N GLU A 313 -4.91 -12.47 -16.08
CA GLU A 313 -3.78 -12.75 -15.20
C GLU A 313 -4.23 -12.53 -13.75
N THR A 314 -4.54 -13.60 -13.02
CA THR A 314 -4.90 -13.48 -11.60
C THR A 314 -3.65 -13.40 -10.73
N TYR A 315 -3.78 -12.76 -9.58
CA TYR A 315 -2.70 -12.60 -8.63
C TYR A 315 -3.21 -12.68 -7.19
N PHE A 316 -2.47 -13.34 -6.33
CA PHE A 316 -2.70 -13.39 -4.89
C PHE A 316 -1.38 -13.61 -4.15
N SER A 317 -1.30 -13.17 -2.90
CA SER A 317 -0.15 -13.38 -2.03
C SER A 317 -0.49 -14.32 -0.88
N ASP A 318 0.49 -15.10 -0.46
CA ASP A 318 0.61 -15.73 0.85
C ASP A 318 1.87 -15.15 1.54
N LYS A 319 2.06 -15.34 2.85
CA LYS A 319 3.09 -14.63 3.65
C LYS A 319 4.50 -14.69 3.05
N ASP A 320 4.85 -15.80 2.42
CA ASP A 320 6.20 -16.06 1.90
C ASP A 320 6.22 -16.16 0.36
N PHE A 321 5.14 -15.79 -0.33
CA PHE A 321 4.96 -16.09 -1.75
C PHE A 321 3.88 -15.24 -2.45
N GLU A 322 4.14 -14.78 -3.66
CA GLU A 322 3.15 -14.20 -4.57
C GLU A 322 2.99 -15.05 -5.85
N ASP A 323 1.74 -15.37 -6.22
CA ASP A 323 1.43 -16.11 -7.46
C ASP A 323 0.89 -15.20 -8.56
N PHE A 324 1.16 -15.59 -9.80
CA PHE A 324 0.50 -15.04 -10.98
C PHE A 324 0.01 -16.17 -11.89
N ARG A 325 -1.31 -16.33 -12.06
CA ARG A 325 -1.88 -17.34 -12.96
C ARG A 325 -2.43 -16.71 -14.23
N SER A 326 -2.03 -17.26 -15.37
CA SER A 326 -2.50 -16.84 -16.68
C SER A 326 -3.57 -17.78 -17.22
N TYR A 327 -4.74 -17.24 -17.46
CA TYR A 327 -5.84 -17.94 -18.12
C TYR A 327 -6.07 -17.27 -19.47
N VAL A 328 -5.92 -18.02 -20.56
CA VAL A 328 -5.98 -17.47 -21.91
C VAL A 328 -7.14 -18.04 -22.72
N THR A 329 -7.60 -17.27 -23.70
CA THR A 329 -8.60 -17.73 -24.66
C THR A 329 -7.94 -18.50 -25.79
N GLN A 330 -8.55 -19.59 -26.25
CA GLN A 330 -8.07 -20.33 -27.41
C GLN A 330 -8.03 -19.45 -28.67
N GLU A 331 -9.02 -18.57 -28.82
CA GLU A 331 -9.19 -17.66 -29.95
C GLU A 331 -8.08 -16.59 -30.04
N SER A 332 -7.38 -16.33 -28.95
CA SER A 332 -6.23 -15.41 -28.94
C SER A 332 -5.04 -15.92 -29.75
N GLY A 333 -4.94 -17.24 -29.95
CA GLY A 333 -3.77 -17.88 -30.57
C GLY A 333 -2.48 -17.79 -29.74
N LEU A 334 -2.56 -17.39 -28.46
CA LEU A 334 -1.41 -17.33 -27.55
C LEU A 334 -0.78 -18.71 -27.34
N VAL A 335 -1.62 -19.76 -27.27
CA VAL A 335 -1.21 -21.16 -27.20
C VAL A 335 -1.47 -21.82 -28.55
N VAL A 336 -0.44 -22.48 -29.10
CA VAL A 336 -0.52 -23.19 -30.38
C VAL A 336 -0.62 -24.69 -30.11
N ASP A 337 -1.67 -25.33 -30.62
CA ASP A 337 -1.89 -26.78 -30.58
C ASP A 337 -0.78 -27.53 -31.36
N GLY A 338 -0.19 -28.52 -30.71
CA GLY A 338 1.01 -29.22 -31.17
C GLY A 338 2.28 -28.38 -31.02
N GLY A 339 2.23 -27.26 -30.30
CA GLY A 339 3.37 -26.34 -30.17
C GLY A 339 4.56 -26.97 -29.45
N LYS A 340 4.35 -27.76 -28.40
CA LYS A 340 5.39 -28.49 -27.68
C LYS A 340 5.56 -29.91 -28.21
N SER A 341 4.45 -30.62 -28.45
CA SER A 341 4.47 -32.03 -28.86
C SER A 341 4.83 -32.24 -30.34
N GLY A 342 4.70 -31.20 -31.18
CA GLY A 342 4.92 -31.25 -32.62
C GLY A 342 3.76 -31.86 -33.43
N THR A 343 2.69 -32.31 -32.79
CA THR A 343 1.49 -32.86 -33.46
C THR A 343 0.22 -32.28 -32.84
N PRO A 344 -0.59 -31.53 -33.59
CA PRO A 344 -1.86 -31.03 -33.09
C PRO A 344 -2.80 -32.18 -32.70
N ASN A 345 -3.35 -32.12 -31.48
CA ASN A 345 -4.24 -33.15 -30.92
C ASN A 345 -5.60 -32.56 -30.46
N GLY A 346 -5.78 -31.24 -30.54
CA GLY A 346 -6.97 -30.53 -30.10
C GLY A 346 -7.04 -30.25 -28.59
N ASP A 347 -6.05 -30.69 -27.81
CA ASP A 347 -5.95 -30.48 -26.37
C ASP A 347 -4.90 -29.42 -26.05
N TYR A 348 -5.34 -28.17 -25.98
CA TYR A 348 -4.49 -27.02 -25.63
C TYR A 348 -4.02 -27.03 -24.18
N ASN A 349 -4.63 -27.87 -23.33
CA ASN A 349 -4.36 -27.93 -21.89
C ASN A 349 -3.37 -29.04 -21.51
N ASP A 350 -2.72 -29.64 -22.49
CA ASP A 350 -1.61 -30.55 -22.30
C ASP A 350 -0.30 -29.76 -22.07
N ASP A 351 0.81 -30.30 -22.55
CA ASP A 351 2.12 -29.68 -22.48
C ASP A 351 2.22 -28.33 -23.24
N ASP A 352 1.33 -28.07 -24.19
CA ASP A 352 1.34 -26.87 -25.01
C ASP A 352 1.20 -25.59 -24.19
N ARG A 353 0.24 -25.51 -23.27
CA ARG A 353 0.06 -24.31 -22.41
C ARG A 353 1.31 -23.97 -21.60
N ILE A 354 2.04 -24.99 -21.13
CA ILE A 354 3.25 -24.82 -20.33
C ILE A 354 4.35 -24.16 -21.17
N LYS A 355 4.50 -24.57 -22.43
CA LYS A 355 5.45 -23.96 -23.36
C LYS A 355 5.19 -22.46 -23.53
N TYR A 356 3.92 -22.06 -23.59
CA TYR A 356 3.51 -20.68 -23.86
C TYR A 356 3.16 -19.88 -22.60
N GLY A 357 3.52 -20.35 -21.40
CA GLY A 357 3.35 -19.57 -20.16
C GLY A 357 1.90 -19.41 -19.69
N ALA A 358 0.98 -20.25 -20.16
CA ALA A 358 -0.43 -20.23 -19.77
C ALA A 358 -0.73 -21.35 -18.76
N ASN A 359 -1.44 -21.00 -17.67
CA ASN A 359 -1.90 -21.99 -16.68
C ASN A 359 -3.07 -22.81 -17.23
N TRP A 360 -3.97 -22.19 -17.98
CA TRP A 360 -5.09 -22.86 -18.67
C TRP A 360 -5.52 -22.11 -19.93
N VAL A 361 -6.07 -22.88 -20.87
CA VAL A 361 -6.69 -22.39 -22.11
C VAL A 361 -8.19 -22.71 -22.08
N PHE A 362 -9.01 -21.73 -22.42
CA PHE A 362 -10.47 -21.84 -22.45
C PHE A 362 -11.03 -21.28 -23.76
N LEU A 363 -12.25 -21.67 -24.13
CA LEU A 363 -12.99 -20.89 -25.12
C LEU A 363 -13.32 -19.50 -24.55
N LYS A 364 -13.32 -18.46 -25.38
CA LYS A 364 -13.59 -17.07 -24.95
C LYS A 364 -14.89 -16.97 -24.15
N ASN A 365 -15.97 -17.62 -24.62
CA ASN A 365 -17.27 -17.54 -23.96
C ASN A 365 -17.33 -18.28 -22.61
N GLU A 366 -16.40 -19.21 -22.36
CA GLU A 366 -16.27 -19.89 -21.07
C GLU A 366 -15.46 -19.05 -20.07
N LEU A 367 -14.37 -18.43 -20.54
CA LEU A 367 -13.50 -17.60 -19.71
C LEU A 367 -14.11 -16.21 -19.43
N PHE A 368 -14.76 -15.63 -20.44
CA PHE A 368 -15.35 -14.29 -20.41
C PHE A 368 -16.84 -14.31 -20.80
N PRO A 369 -17.71 -15.04 -20.07
CA PRO A 369 -19.15 -14.96 -20.31
C PRO A 369 -19.61 -13.50 -20.22
N HIS A 370 -20.22 -12.99 -21.29
CA HIS A 370 -20.64 -11.58 -21.40
C HIS A 370 -19.50 -10.57 -21.18
N ASN A 371 -18.29 -10.86 -21.70
CA ASN A 371 -17.07 -10.05 -21.57
C ASN A 371 -16.53 -9.93 -20.13
N ARG A 372 -17.05 -10.67 -19.16
CA ARG A 372 -16.59 -10.63 -17.77
C ARG A 372 -16.02 -11.98 -17.39
N TYR A 373 -14.84 -12.01 -16.78
CA TYR A 373 -14.39 -13.24 -16.14
C TYR A 373 -15.11 -13.44 -14.81
N VAL A 374 -15.35 -14.70 -14.47
CA VAL A 374 -15.93 -15.06 -13.17
C VAL A 374 -14.79 -15.42 -12.24
N ALA A 375 -14.46 -14.51 -11.33
CA ALA A 375 -13.44 -14.71 -10.32
C ALA A 375 -13.94 -15.73 -9.28
N TYR A 376 -13.08 -16.66 -8.90
CA TYR A 376 -13.24 -17.40 -7.66
C TYR A 376 -12.21 -16.88 -6.65
N LEU A 377 -12.70 -16.55 -5.46
CA LEU A 377 -11.89 -16.05 -4.36
C LEU A 377 -12.08 -17.03 -3.20
N SER A 378 -11.00 -17.64 -2.73
CA SER A 378 -11.10 -18.65 -1.68
C SER A 378 -11.47 -18.02 -0.34
N ALA A 379 -12.13 -18.81 0.51
CA ALA A 379 -12.32 -18.43 1.91
C ALA A 379 -10.97 -18.41 2.61
N LYS A 380 -10.75 -17.39 3.43
CA LYS A 380 -9.60 -17.15 4.29
C LYS A 380 -8.29 -16.79 3.63
N GLY A 381 -7.96 -17.50 2.56
CA GLY A 381 -6.76 -17.32 1.79
C GLY A 381 -6.90 -16.28 0.69
N HIS A 382 -8.13 -15.98 0.25
CA HIS A 382 -8.42 -15.01 -0.82
C HIS A 382 -7.63 -15.26 -2.11
N GLU A 383 -7.29 -16.52 -2.39
CA GLU A 383 -6.61 -16.89 -3.63
C GLU A 383 -7.52 -16.53 -4.81
N SER A 384 -6.98 -15.73 -5.74
CA SER A 384 -7.69 -15.25 -6.93
C SER A 384 -7.49 -16.23 -8.08
N CYS A 385 -8.59 -16.85 -8.50
CA CYS A 385 -8.65 -17.89 -9.52
C CYS A 385 -9.82 -17.62 -10.49
N VAL A 386 -9.99 -18.50 -11.48
CA VAL A 386 -11.13 -18.46 -12.40
C VAL A 386 -12.12 -19.57 -12.07
N TRP A 387 -13.40 -19.21 -11.93
CA TRP A 387 -14.47 -20.16 -11.59
C TRP A 387 -14.65 -21.27 -12.64
N ALA A 388 -14.34 -21.01 -13.91
CA ALA A 388 -14.46 -22.00 -14.99
C ALA A 388 -13.48 -23.17 -14.86
N GLN A 389 -12.38 -23.01 -14.12
CA GLN A 389 -11.43 -24.08 -13.84
C GLN A 389 -12.07 -25.09 -12.86
N GLU A 390 -12.14 -26.37 -13.22
CA GLU A 390 -12.75 -27.43 -12.38
C GLU A 390 -11.77 -28.55 -12.00
N ASN A 391 -10.50 -28.32 -12.30
CA ASN A 391 -9.44 -29.31 -12.25
C ASN A 391 -8.18 -28.66 -11.72
N LYS A 392 -7.37 -29.46 -11.03
CA LYS A 392 -6.09 -29.02 -10.50
C LYS A 392 -5.10 -28.82 -11.65
N GLU A 393 -4.28 -27.79 -11.54
CA GLU A 393 -3.08 -27.66 -12.38
C GLU A 393 -2.10 -28.79 -12.10
N ASN A 394 -1.93 -29.09 -10.80
CA ASN A 394 -1.04 -30.12 -10.30
C ASN A 394 -1.73 -30.88 -9.15
N PRO A 395 -1.66 -32.22 -9.06
CA PRO A 395 -2.30 -32.97 -7.98
C PRO A 395 -1.88 -32.56 -6.56
N GLN A 396 -0.67 -32.01 -6.40
CA GLN A 396 -0.12 -31.50 -5.14
C GLN A 396 -0.46 -30.03 -4.88
N ASP A 397 -1.02 -29.31 -5.86
CA ASP A 397 -1.48 -27.93 -5.71
C ASP A 397 -2.97 -27.94 -5.33
N ASP A 398 -3.26 -27.47 -4.12
CA ASP A 398 -4.64 -27.32 -3.62
C ASP A 398 -5.19 -25.90 -3.90
N TRP A 399 -4.34 -24.96 -4.32
CA TRP A 399 -4.79 -23.62 -4.70
C TRP A 399 -5.62 -23.69 -5.98
N CYS A 400 -6.68 -22.89 -6.02
CA CYS A 400 -7.66 -22.91 -7.12
C CYS A 400 -8.32 -24.28 -7.39
N ASP A 401 -8.26 -25.25 -6.46
CA ASP A 401 -8.96 -26.53 -6.64
C ASP A 401 -10.47 -26.36 -6.48
N LEU A 402 -11.15 -26.38 -7.62
CA LEU A 402 -12.57 -26.12 -7.80
C LEU A 402 -13.32 -27.29 -8.44
N SER A 403 -12.97 -28.53 -8.08
CA SER A 403 -13.74 -29.69 -8.55
C SER A 403 -15.26 -29.53 -8.32
N GLY A 404 -16.09 -30.13 -9.18
CA GLY A 404 -17.55 -30.02 -9.08
C GLY A 404 -18.10 -30.40 -7.70
N GLY A 405 -17.46 -31.37 -7.02
CA GLY A 405 -17.77 -31.73 -5.64
C GLY A 405 -17.45 -30.63 -4.64
N LYS A 406 -16.30 -29.95 -4.77
CA LYS A 406 -15.94 -28.79 -3.94
C LYS A 406 -16.94 -27.66 -4.15
N LYS A 407 -17.19 -27.25 -5.42
CA LYS A 407 -18.15 -26.18 -5.76
C LYS A 407 -19.52 -26.38 -5.11
N ALA A 408 -20.04 -27.60 -5.10
CA ALA A 408 -21.34 -27.94 -4.50
C ALA A 408 -21.41 -27.74 -2.98
N THR A 409 -20.26 -27.65 -2.30
CA THR A 409 -20.18 -27.50 -0.83
C THR A 409 -19.76 -26.11 -0.38
N LEU A 410 -19.30 -25.26 -1.30
CA LEU A 410 -18.86 -23.91 -0.98
C LEU A 410 -20.03 -23.05 -0.53
N SER A 411 -19.76 -22.21 0.46
CA SER A 411 -20.62 -21.09 0.82
C SER A 411 -20.13 -19.90 0.03
N ILE A 412 -20.94 -19.42 -0.91
CA ILE A 412 -20.55 -18.40 -1.88
C ILE A 412 -21.42 -17.16 -1.69
N VAL A 413 -20.76 -16.03 -1.45
CA VAL A 413 -21.37 -14.71 -1.61
C VAL A 413 -21.00 -14.20 -3.00
N GLU A 414 -21.98 -14.04 -3.87
CA GLU A 414 -21.73 -13.49 -5.20
C GLU A 414 -21.78 -11.96 -5.18
N MET A 415 -20.84 -11.33 -5.86
CA MET A 415 -20.76 -9.87 -5.99
C MET A 415 -20.49 -9.49 -7.45
N ALA A 416 -21.12 -8.44 -7.94
CA ALA A 416 -20.96 -7.99 -9.32
C ALA A 416 -21.07 -6.47 -9.43
N TYR A 417 -20.51 -5.89 -10.48
CA TYR A 417 -20.77 -4.49 -10.80
C TYR A 417 -22.19 -4.35 -11.38
N THR A 418 -23.09 -3.74 -10.61
CA THR A 418 -24.49 -3.51 -10.99
C THR A 418 -24.80 -2.03 -11.28
N GLY A 419 -23.78 -1.16 -11.22
CA GLY A 419 -23.91 0.30 -11.31
C GLY A 419 -24.17 1.01 -9.98
N ALA A 420 -24.51 0.27 -8.92
CA ALA A 420 -24.65 0.78 -7.56
C ALA A 420 -24.24 -0.30 -6.55
N ALA A 421 -23.51 0.09 -5.51
CA ALA A 421 -23.15 -0.85 -4.46
C ALA A 421 -24.35 -1.19 -3.57
N THR A 422 -24.32 -2.39 -3.01
CA THR A 422 -25.32 -2.88 -2.06
C THR A 422 -24.62 -3.33 -0.80
N ASP A 423 -24.95 -2.69 0.32
CA ASP A 423 -24.42 -3.07 1.61
C ASP A 423 -24.80 -4.50 1.96
N ILE A 424 -23.81 -5.26 2.42
CA ILE A 424 -24.04 -6.53 3.09
C ILE A 424 -24.38 -6.18 4.54
N GLU A 425 -25.61 -6.44 4.97
CA GLU A 425 -26.07 -6.14 6.33
C GLU A 425 -25.84 -7.33 7.29
N LYS A 426 -25.48 -7.01 8.54
CA LYS A 426 -25.39 -7.97 9.65
C LYS A 426 -26.76 -8.12 10.32
N ALA A 427 -27.47 -9.21 10.06
CA ALA A 427 -28.83 -9.41 10.60
C ALA A 427 -29.18 -10.88 10.91
N PRO A 428 -29.07 -11.38 12.17
CA PRO A 428 -28.16 -10.93 13.23
C PRO A 428 -26.69 -11.35 12.99
N ASN A 429 -26.46 -12.17 11.96
CA ASN A 429 -25.16 -12.67 11.55
C ASN A 429 -24.82 -12.14 10.16
N TRP A 430 -23.54 -12.20 9.81
CA TRP A 430 -23.08 -11.90 8.45
C TRP A 430 -23.53 -12.98 7.45
N PRO A 431 -24.03 -12.61 6.25
CA PRO A 431 -24.46 -13.56 5.23
C PRO A 431 -23.31 -14.42 4.68
N PHE A 432 -23.41 -15.75 4.80
CA PHE A 432 -22.38 -16.63 4.23
C PHE A 432 -22.71 -17.14 2.81
N SER A 433 -23.85 -16.73 2.25
CA SER A 433 -24.21 -17.10 0.87
C SER A 433 -25.22 -16.15 0.26
N THR A 434 -25.17 -15.97 -1.07
CA THR A 434 -26.27 -15.37 -1.83
C THR A 434 -27.23 -16.46 -2.36
N GLY A 435 -28.46 -16.06 -2.68
CA GLY A 435 -29.39 -16.91 -3.42
C GLY A 435 -28.91 -17.14 -4.86
N VAL A 436 -29.42 -18.19 -5.52
CA VAL A 436 -29.08 -18.48 -6.91
C VAL A 436 -29.45 -17.30 -7.81
N GLY A 437 -28.47 -16.79 -8.56
CA GLY A 437 -28.64 -15.65 -9.47
C GLY A 437 -28.77 -14.29 -8.75
N GLN A 438 -28.52 -14.24 -7.43
CA GLN A 438 -28.43 -13.00 -6.67
C GLN A 438 -26.97 -12.64 -6.44
N ALA A 439 -26.66 -11.35 -6.58
CA ALA A 439 -25.35 -10.80 -6.28
C ALA A 439 -25.51 -9.47 -5.55
N TYR A 440 -24.60 -9.19 -4.62
CA TYR A 440 -24.44 -7.84 -4.09
C TYR A 440 -23.76 -6.95 -5.13
N GLY A 441 -24.20 -5.70 -5.25
CA GLY A 441 -23.49 -4.70 -6.01
C GLY A 441 -22.20 -4.30 -5.29
N TYR A 442 -21.05 -4.23 -5.99
CA TYR A 442 -19.83 -3.62 -5.44
C TYR A 442 -19.59 -2.21 -6.00
N GLU A 443 -18.89 -1.38 -5.24
CA GLU A 443 -18.31 -0.12 -5.74
C GLU A 443 -17.11 -0.42 -6.65
N LEU A 444 -16.97 0.34 -7.74
CA LEU A 444 -15.83 0.22 -8.66
C LEU A 444 -14.96 1.47 -8.52
N LEU A 445 -13.88 1.36 -7.75
CA LEU A 445 -13.09 2.48 -7.25
C LEU A 445 -11.75 2.64 -7.98
N SER A 446 -11.37 3.85 -8.35
CA SER A 446 -10.13 4.12 -9.10
C SER A 446 -8.89 3.95 -8.21
N MET A 447 -7.98 3.02 -8.56
CA MET A 447 -6.69 2.89 -7.86
C MET A 447 -5.88 4.19 -7.89
N MET A 448 -6.04 5.00 -8.94
CA MET A 448 -5.37 6.29 -9.02
C MET A 448 -5.88 7.25 -7.95
N ASP A 449 -7.21 7.35 -7.82
CA ASP A 449 -7.86 8.34 -6.94
C ASP A 449 -7.97 7.88 -5.49
N GLU A 450 -7.90 6.57 -5.24
CA GLU A 450 -7.94 6.01 -3.89
C GLU A 450 -6.53 5.80 -3.33
N TRP A 451 -5.63 5.16 -4.10
CA TRP A 451 -4.33 4.71 -3.58
C TRP A 451 -3.18 5.58 -4.06
N TRP A 452 -3.05 5.80 -5.36
CA TRP A 452 -1.86 6.43 -5.93
C TRP A 452 -1.66 7.87 -5.45
N VAL A 453 -2.74 8.63 -5.33
CA VAL A 453 -2.74 10.00 -4.79
C VAL A 453 -2.47 10.08 -3.28
N ARG A 454 -2.40 8.95 -2.57
CA ARG A 454 -2.13 8.86 -1.12
C ARG A 454 -0.85 8.10 -0.79
N ARG A 455 0.00 7.87 -1.78
CA ARG A 455 1.24 7.08 -1.65
C ARG A 455 2.29 7.70 -0.69
N ASP A 456 2.03 8.90 -0.17
CA ASP A 456 2.80 9.62 0.85
C ASP A 456 2.39 9.31 2.29
N ARG A 457 1.36 8.47 2.51
CA ARG A 457 0.83 8.09 3.83
C ARG A 457 1.53 6.87 4.40
N SER A 458 2.76 7.05 4.85
CA SER A 458 3.53 5.99 5.50
C SER A 458 3.11 5.73 6.94
N GLU A 459 2.38 6.65 7.56
CA GLU A 459 2.00 6.60 8.97
C GLU A 459 0.92 5.57 9.27
N ASN A 460 -0.04 5.38 8.36
CA ASN A 460 -1.25 4.63 8.65
C ASN A 460 -1.86 3.87 7.47
N LEU A 461 -1.41 4.11 6.23
CA LEU A 461 -1.95 3.45 5.04
C LEU A 461 -0.94 2.49 4.42
N PHE A 462 0.26 2.98 4.10
CA PHE A 462 1.27 2.20 3.40
C PHE A 462 2.53 1.95 4.23
N SER A 463 3.22 0.86 3.92
CA SER A 463 4.46 0.44 4.55
C SER A 463 5.56 0.15 3.51
N GLY A 464 6.81 0.23 3.97
CA GLY A 464 7.98 -0.06 3.17
C GLY A 464 8.19 0.87 1.97
N VAL A 465 9.28 0.63 1.24
CA VAL A 465 9.61 1.37 0.02
C VAL A 465 9.98 0.38 -1.07
N PHE A 466 9.28 0.48 -2.19
CA PHE A 466 9.57 -0.20 -3.43
C PHE A 466 10.27 0.76 -4.39
N THR A 467 11.30 0.27 -5.09
CA THR A 467 12.00 1.00 -6.16
C THR A 467 11.86 0.20 -7.45
N TYR A 468 11.27 0.82 -8.48
CA TYR A 468 11.09 0.19 -9.78
C TYR A 468 12.39 0.21 -10.59
N GLU A 469 12.88 -0.98 -10.92
CA GLU A 469 13.98 -1.19 -11.87
C GLU A 469 13.42 -1.48 -13.26
N ALA A 470 13.26 -0.44 -14.07
CA ALA A 470 12.79 -0.61 -15.43
C ALA A 470 13.81 -1.43 -16.26
N PRO A 471 13.34 -2.38 -17.09
CA PRO A 471 14.21 -3.07 -18.06
C PRO A 471 14.80 -2.10 -19.07
N ASP A 472 15.95 -2.46 -19.66
CA ASP A 472 16.58 -1.64 -20.71
C ASP A 472 15.61 -1.33 -21.86
N ASN A 473 15.60 -0.08 -22.30
CA ASN A 473 14.73 0.44 -23.37
C ASN A 473 13.22 0.33 -23.06
N ARG A 474 12.84 0.25 -21.78
CA ARG A 474 11.44 0.33 -21.33
C ARG A 474 11.17 1.65 -20.61
N PRO A 475 9.93 2.15 -20.60
CA PRO A 475 9.61 3.36 -19.87
C PRO A 475 10.04 3.25 -18.39
N GLY A 476 10.74 4.27 -17.89
CA GLY A 476 11.40 4.23 -16.58
C GLY A 476 12.92 4.03 -16.63
N SER A 477 13.48 3.49 -17.71
CA SER A 477 14.91 3.09 -17.76
C SER A 477 15.89 4.26 -17.92
N GLU A 478 15.44 5.38 -18.48
CA GLU A 478 16.27 6.57 -18.74
C GLU A 478 16.12 7.66 -17.64
N GLN A 479 15.39 7.34 -16.56
CA GLN A 479 15.10 8.13 -15.36
C GLN A 479 16.32 8.57 -14.52
N SER A 480 16.61 9.89 -14.41
CA SER A 480 17.41 10.44 -13.30
C SER A 480 16.63 10.35 -11.98
N GLY A 481 16.57 9.16 -11.41
CA GLY A 481 15.81 8.83 -10.21
C GLY A 481 14.80 7.73 -10.48
N ALA A 482 15.03 6.54 -9.93
CA ALA A 482 14.12 5.41 -10.04
C ALA A 482 12.76 5.75 -9.41
N LEU A 483 11.66 5.31 -10.03
CA LEU A 483 10.32 5.46 -9.46
C LEU A 483 10.28 4.74 -8.12
N LYS A 484 9.99 5.48 -7.06
CA LYS A 484 9.73 4.94 -5.72
C LYS A 484 8.24 4.97 -5.44
N ALA A 485 7.75 3.95 -4.77
CA ALA A 485 6.38 3.87 -4.28
C ALA A 485 6.37 3.05 -2.97
N PRO A 486 5.28 3.03 -2.20
CA PRO A 486 5.19 2.14 -1.05
C PRO A 486 5.20 0.68 -1.46
N ALA A 487 5.76 -0.19 -0.62
CA ALA A 487 5.89 -1.62 -0.93
C ALA A 487 4.64 -2.43 -0.55
N GLY A 488 3.95 -2.06 0.52
CA GLY A 488 2.79 -2.78 1.03
C GLY A 488 1.83 -1.90 1.81
N PHE A 489 0.79 -2.51 2.35
CA PHE A 489 -0.10 -1.90 3.33
C PHE A 489 0.53 -1.91 4.72
N GLN A 490 0.13 -0.95 5.57
CA GLN A 490 0.39 -1.06 6.99
C GLN A 490 -0.28 -2.30 7.59
N GLY A 491 0.32 -2.85 8.64
CA GLY A 491 -0.30 -3.89 9.46
C GLY A 491 -1.40 -3.32 10.36
N ALA A 492 -2.12 -4.19 11.08
CA ALA A 492 -3.03 -3.73 12.11
C ALA A 492 -2.23 -3.24 13.33
N ALA A 493 -2.72 -2.22 14.04
CA ALA A 493 -2.04 -1.70 15.23
C ALA A 493 -1.84 -2.77 16.32
N GLN A 494 -2.71 -3.79 16.36
CA GLN A 494 -2.66 -4.89 17.32
C GLN A 494 -1.85 -6.10 16.83
N ASP A 495 -1.30 -6.08 15.61
CA ASP A 495 -0.56 -7.18 14.99
C ASP A 495 0.78 -6.65 14.44
N SER A 496 1.91 -7.18 14.92
CA SER A 496 3.24 -6.73 14.47
C SER A 496 3.60 -7.24 13.06
N THR A 497 2.68 -7.91 12.37
CA THR A 497 2.87 -8.34 10.98
C THR A 497 2.57 -7.20 10.00
N ALA A 498 3.42 -7.07 8.97
CA ALA A 498 3.12 -6.20 7.84
C ALA A 498 1.87 -6.71 7.10
N GLY A 499 1.12 -5.78 6.49
CA GLY A 499 0.01 -6.13 5.61
C GLY A 499 0.49 -6.68 4.26
N ALA A 500 -0.45 -6.94 3.35
CA ALA A 500 -0.10 -7.42 2.01
C ALA A 500 0.79 -6.42 1.26
N LEU A 501 1.68 -6.94 0.42
CA LEU A 501 2.41 -6.12 -0.54
C LEU A 501 1.43 -5.52 -1.55
N MET A 502 1.79 -4.36 -2.10
CA MET A 502 1.05 -3.75 -3.19
C MET A 502 1.40 -4.43 -4.52
N PRO A 503 0.47 -4.57 -5.48
CA PRO A 503 0.72 -5.32 -6.71
C PRO A 503 1.86 -4.76 -7.57
N TRP A 504 2.20 -3.47 -7.40
CA TRP A 504 3.36 -2.86 -8.04
C TRP A 504 4.70 -3.21 -7.41
N ALA A 505 4.72 -3.78 -6.21
CA ALA A 505 5.92 -4.26 -5.53
C ALA A 505 6.10 -5.79 -5.62
N TRP A 506 5.13 -6.51 -6.19
CA TRP A 506 5.15 -7.97 -6.22
C TRP A 506 6.20 -8.48 -7.21
N GLU A 507 7.05 -9.37 -6.72
CA GLU A 507 7.80 -10.29 -7.57
C GLU A 507 7.03 -11.58 -7.77
N TRP A 508 7.39 -12.35 -8.79
CA TRP A 508 6.95 -13.74 -8.84
C TRP A 508 7.90 -14.56 -7.96
N ILE A 509 7.55 -14.75 -6.69
CA ILE A 509 8.32 -15.58 -5.77
C ILE A 509 7.94 -17.04 -5.97
N LYS A 510 8.95 -17.89 -6.12
CA LYS A 510 8.86 -19.28 -6.62
C LYS A 510 8.15 -20.23 -5.64
N PRO A 511 7.11 -20.98 -6.08
CA PRO A 511 6.77 -22.26 -5.43
C PRO A 511 7.27 -23.47 -6.21
N ARG A 512 7.35 -23.40 -7.55
CA ARG A 512 7.19 -24.60 -8.38
C ARG A 512 8.43 -25.42 -8.70
N LYS A 513 9.61 -25.05 -8.19
CA LYS A 513 10.81 -25.90 -8.36
C LYS A 513 10.65 -27.29 -7.74
N TRP A 514 9.69 -27.48 -6.83
CA TRP A 514 9.40 -28.74 -6.15
C TRP A 514 8.51 -29.73 -6.94
N PHE A 515 7.76 -29.27 -7.95
CA PHE A 515 6.69 -30.06 -8.58
C PHE A 515 6.85 -30.33 -10.09
N GLY A 516 7.97 -29.93 -10.69
CA GLY A 516 8.39 -30.37 -12.04
C GLY A 516 7.86 -29.55 -13.22
N ASP A 517 6.82 -28.73 -13.02
CA ASP A 517 6.36 -27.77 -14.04
C ASP A 517 7.27 -26.54 -14.00
N THR A 518 8.07 -26.34 -15.04
CA THR A 518 8.89 -25.14 -15.21
C THR A 518 8.36 -24.37 -16.41
N PHE A 519 7.56 -23.33 -16.16
CA PHE A 519 7.22 -22.38 -17.20
C PHE A 519 8.51 -21.63 -17.62
N PRO A 520 8.79 -21.48 -18.92
CA PRO A 520 10.07 -20.92 -19.36
C PRO A 520 10.34 -19.45 -18.95
N ALA A 521 9.29 -18.67 -18.63
CA ALA A 521 9.36 -17.24 -18.31
C ALA A 521 9.63 -16.92 -16.82
N GLU A 522 9.71 -17.96 -15.98
CA GLU A 522 9.70 -17.92 -14.52
C GLU A 522 10.87 -17.17 -13.87
N ASN A 523 12.06 -17.15 -14.46
CA ASN A 523 13.23 -16.56 -13.79
C ASN A 523 13.43 -15.05 -14.07
N GLY A 524 12.53 -14.40 -14.81
CA GLY A 524 12.74 -13.04 -15.33
C GLY A 524 11.75 -11.97 -14.86
N ILE A 525 10.68 -12.32 -14.15
CA ILE A 525 9.66 -11.36 -13.71
C ILE A 525 10.12 -10.71 -12.40
N LYS A 526 10.45 -9.42 -12.48
CA LYS A 526 10.86 -8.60 -11.33
C LYS A 526 9.69 -7.77 -10.77
N PRO A 527 9.83 -7.26 -9.53
CA PRO A 527 8.91 -6.29 -8.95
C PRO A 527 8.54 -5.14 -9.90
N GLY A 528 7.26 -4.83 -9.98
CA GLY A 528 6.71 -3.75 -10.81
C GLY A 528 6.46 -4.12 -12.27
N TYR A 529 7.00 -5.22 -12.80
CA TYR A 529 6.73 -5.60 -14.19
C TYR A 529 5.25 -5.86 -14.42
N PHE A 530 4.62 -6.64 -13.53
CA PHE A 530 3.21 -6.98 -13.65
C PHE A 530 2.30 -5.74 -13.67
N PHE A 531 2.51 -4.80 -12.75
CA PHE A 531 1.62 -3.67 -12.56
C PHE A 531 2.01 -2.43 -13.36
N LEU A 532 3.29 -2.04 -13.34
CA LEU A 532 3.74 -0.78 -13.93
C LEU A 532 4.07 -0.93 -15.41
N ASP A 533 4.57 -2.09 -15.84
CA ASP A 533 4.89 -2.40 -17.24
C ASP A 533 4.19 -3.67 -17.76
N PRO A 534 2.84 -3.70 -17.73
CA PRO A 534 2.06 -4.93 -17.98
C PRO A 534 2.26 -5.50 -19.39
N ALA A 535 2.54 -4.68 -20.41
CA ALA A 535 2.85 -5.17 -21.75
C ALA A 535 4.16 -5.96 -21.78
N TYR A 536 5.19 -5.48 -21.06
CA TYR A 536 6.45 -6.19 -20.95
C TYR A 536 6.29 -7.48 -20.14
N TYR A 537 5.58 -7.43 -19.01
CA TYR A 537 5.23 -8.63 -18.25
C TYR A 537 4.55 -9.68 -19.13
N PHE A 538 3.50 -9.29 -19.85
CA PHE A 538 2.70 -10.22 -20.64
C PHE A 538 3.52 -10.84 -21.77
N ALA A 539 4.34 -10.03 -22.45
CA ALA A 539 5.24 -10.51 -23.48
C ALA A 539 6.34 -11.43 -22.93
N LEU A 540 6.90 -11.14 -21.75
CA LEU A 540 7.85 -12.03 -21.08
C LEU A 540 7.19 -13.38 -20.75
N LYS A 541 6.02 -13.34 -20.11
CA LYS A 541 5.28 -14.53 -19.67
C LYS A 541 4.98 -15.47 -20.82
N HIS A 542 4.45 -14.92 -21.92
CA HIS A 542 4.02 -15.68 -23.08
C HIS A 542 5.05 -15.71 -24.24
N GLN A 543 6.27 -15.25 -23.98
CA GLN A 543 7.40 -15.31 -24.90
C GLN A 543 7.20 -14.59 -26.24
N PHE A 544 6.49 -13.46 -26.24
CA PHE A 544 6.35 -12.61 -27.42
C PHE A 544 7.48 -11.60 -27.55
N ARG A 545 7.75 -11.20 -28.80
CA ARG A 545 8.56 -10.02 -29.08
C ARG A 545 7.67 -8.79 -29.04
N LEU A 546 8.11 -7.77 -28.31
CA LEU A 546 7.44 -6.48 -28.32
C LEU A 546 7.70 -5.75 -29.65
N SER A 547 6.66 -5.07 -30.12
CA SER A 547 6.74 -4.03 -31.15
C SER A 547 6.65 -2.64 -30.50
N ASN A 548 7.22 -1.63 -31.15
CA ASN A 548 7.14 -0.22 -30.71
C ASN A 548 5.97 0.54 -31.38
N ASP A 549 5.22 -0.15 -32.24
CA ASP A 549 4.09 0.36 -33.01
C ASP A 549 2.88 -0.58 -32.84
N ASN A 550 1.94 -0.57 -33.80
CA ASN A 550 0.74 -1.41 -33.80
C ASN A 550 0.82 -2.63 -34.73
N THR A 551 2.01 -3.02 -35.20
CA THR A 551 2.18 -4.16 -36.13
C THR A 551 2.25 -5.53 -35.46
N GLY A 552 2.23 -5.57 -34.12
CA GLY A 552 2.21 -6.77 -33.30
C GLY A 552 1.83 -6.45 -31.85
N PHE A 553 2.22 -7.30 -30.90
CA PHE A 553 2.00 -7.00 -29.48
C PHE A 553 2.86 -5.80 -29.08
N SER A 554 2.21 -4.67 -28.77
CA SER A 554 2.92 -3.40 -28.58
C SER A 554 3.41 -3.24 -27.14
N GLY A 555 4.69 -2.93 -27.00
CA GLY A 555 5.29 -2.48 -25.75
C GLY A 555 5.21 -0.97 -25.55
N ALA A 556 4.74 -0.21 -26.55
CA ALA A 556 4.62 1.24 -26.47
C ALA A 556 3.26 1.65 -25.89
N TYR A 557 3.27 2.54 -24.90
CA TYR A 557 2.06 2.97 -24.20
C TYR A 557 1.42 4.20 -24.84
N CYS A 558 0.10 4.12 -25.00
CA CYS A 558 -0.77 5.26 -25.27
C CYS A 558 -1.26 5.92 -23.98
N TYR A 559 -1.32 5.17 -22.89
CA TYR A 559 -1.60 5.71 -21.57
C TYR A 559 -0.96 4.83 -20.49
N ASN A 560 -0.06 5.41 -19.70
CA ASN A 560 0.48 4.81 -18.49
C ASN A 560 0.67 5.92 -17.43
N PRO A 561 -0.24 6.02 -16.44
CA PRO A 561 -0.23 7.11 -15.48
C PRO A 561 0.72 6.87 -14.29
N TYR A 562 1.52 5.81 -14.31
CA TYR A 562 2.40 5.44 -13.19
C TYR A 562 3.89 5.68 -13.49
N LEU A 563 4.31 5.45 -14.74
CA LEU A 563 5.70 5.58 -15.14
C LEU A 563 6.03 7.01 -15.54
N MET A 564 7.07 7.60 -14.95
CA MET A 564 7.51 8.95 -15.29
C MET A 564 8.29 8.98 -16.63
N PRO A 565 8.44 10.15 -17.30
CA PRO A 565 7.42 11.19 -17.26
C PRO A 565 6.09 10.54 -17.65
N PHE A 566 5.03 10.84 -16.89
CA PHE A 566 3.74 10.20 -17.04
C PHE A 566 3.29 10.17 -18.50
N MET A 567 2.97 8.97 -19.01
CA MET A 567 2.79 8.77 -20.45
C MET A 567 1.34 8.92 -20.85
N ASP A 568 1.04 9.96 -21.63
CA ASP A 568 -0.26 10.15 -22.28
C ASP A 568 -0.11 10.80 -23.68
N PRO A 569 0.43 10.07 -24.67
CA PRO A 569 0.52 10.56 -26.04
C PRO A 569 -0.81 10.49 -26.82
N ARG A 570 -1.97 10.21 -26.20
CA ARG A 570 -3.27 10.10 -26.93
C ARG A 570 -3.57 11.31 -27.81
N LYS A 571 -3.14 12.50 -27.37
CA LYS A 571 -3.35 13.75 -28.12
C LYS A 571 -2.28 14.01 -29.17
N THR A 572 -1.13 13.32 -29.14
CA THR A 572 0.03 13.63 -29.99
C THR A 572 0.43 12.50 -30.93
N ASP A 573 0.25 11.24 -30.57
CA ASP A 573 0.54 10.06 -31.39
C ASP A 573 -0.73 9.58 -32.12
N PRO A 574 -0.76 9.60 -33.46
CA PRO A 574 -1.90 9.08 -34.24
C PRO A 574 -2.20 7.60 -34.02
N GLN A 575 -1.22 6.78 -33.59
CA GLN A 575 -1.45 5.37 -33.29
C GLN A 575 -2.18 5.16 -31.94
N CYS A 576 -2.31 6.22 -31.15
CA CYS A 576 -3.03 6.23 -29.88
C CYS A 576 -4.44 6.81 -29.98
N ARG A 577 -4.80 7.38 -31.13
CA ARG A 577 -6.16 7.80 -31.46
C ARG A 577 -6.91 6.67 -32.14
#